data_AF-A0A7S1E3F6-F1
#
_entry.id   AF-A0A7S1E3F6-F1
#
_cell.length_a   1.000
_cell.length_b   1.000
_cell.length_c   1.000
_cell.angle_alpha   90.00
_cell.angle_beta   90.00
_cell.angle_gamma   90.00
#
_symmetry.space_group_name_H-M   'P 1'
#
loop_
_entity.id
_entity.type
_entity.pdbx_description
1 polymer ?
#
loop_
_entity_poly.entity_id
_entity_poly.type
_entity_poly.pdbx_seq_one_letter_code
_entity_poly.pdbx_strand_id
1 'polypeptide(L)'
;EECEETCDADDNCSGHGRCTADGCECYEGFVGVECDACAEGLVGSECDKTCDAEVDCSGSGSCLVDASCHCFPGHSGEHCEMCDADVFGACDEDAETCTSEGT
;
A
#
# COMPACT_ATOMS: atom_id res chain seq x y z
N GLU A 1 -15.22 -39.93 -9.02
CA GLU A 1 -15.32 -38.47 -9.13
C GLU A 1 -15.00 -37.88 -7.76
N GLU A 2 -13.79 -37.35 -7.62
CA GLU A 2 -13.17 -36.94 -6.36
C GLU A 2 -13.70 -35.57 -5.97
N CYS A 3 -14.43 -35.48 -4.86
CA CYS A 3 -14.82 -34.21 -4.26
C CYS A 3 -13.74 -33.82 -3.25
N GLU A 4 -12.61 -33.33 -3.72
CA GLU A 4 -11.68 -32.61 -2.85
C GLU A 4 -12.07 -31.12 -2.89
N GLU A 5 -13.26 -30.81 -2.35
CA GLU A 5 -13.55 -29.45 -1.87
C GLU A 5 -12.95 -29.31 -0.47
N THR A 6 -11.65 -29.56 -0.34
CA THR A 6 -10.92 -29.20 0.86
C THR A 6 -10.50 -27.75 0.68
N CYS A 7 -11.14 -26.90 1.46
CA CYS A 7 -10.64 -25.57 1.69
C CYS A 7 -9.33 -25.75 2.49
N ASP A 8 -8.23 -25.84 1.77
CA ASP A 8 -6.88 -25.85 2.34
C ASP A 8 -6.50 -24.44 2.70
N ALA A 9 -6.24 -24.19 3.98
CA ALA A 9 -5.92 -22.85 4.47
C ALA A 9 -4.68 -22.25 3.78
N ASP A 10 -3.73 -23.10 3.39
CA ASP A 10 -2.49 -22.70 2.70
C ASP A 10 -2.76 -22.24 1.26
N ASP A 11 -3.59 -22.98 0.52
CA ASP A 11 -3.89 -22.71 -0.90
C ASP A 11 -5.08 -21.74 -1.11
N ASN A 12 -6.13 -21.81 -0.29
CA ASN A 12 -7.36 -21.01 -0.46
C ASN A 12 -7.38 -19.74 0.39
N CYS A 13 -6.64 -19.71 1.50
CA CYS A 13 -6.56 -18.54 2.39
C CYS A 13 -5.13 -17.98 2.47
N SER A 14 -4.29 -18.27 1.46
CA SER A 14 -2.87 -17.90 1.37
C SER A 14 -2.03 -18.26 2.61
N GLY A 15 -2.46 -19.23 3.42
CA GLY A 15 -1.84 -19.56 4.72
C GLY A 15 -2.12 -18.56 5.84
N HIS A 16 -2.90 -17.52 5.56
CA HIS A 16 -3.17 -16.37 6.45
C HIS A 16 -4.60 -16.34 7.00
N GLY A 17 -5.30 -17.48 6.94
CA GLY A 17 -6.63 -17.60 7.51
C GLY A 17 -6.99 -19.04 7.84
N ARG A 18 -8.20 -19.20 8.35
CA ARG A 18 -8.83 -20.49 8.59
C ARG A 18 -10.02 -20.66 7.67
N CYS A 19 -10.12 -21.80 7.02
CA CYS A 19 -11.29 -22.11 6.24
C CYS A 19 -12.51 -22.43 7.13
N THR A 20 -13.64 -21.83 6.79
CA THR A 20 -14.94 -21.99 7.44
C THR A 20 -16.00 -22.38 6.41
N ALA A 21 -17.23 -22.66 6.87
CA ALA A 21 -18.33 -23.00 5.97
C ALA A 21 -18.72 -21.85 5.02
N ASP A 22 -18.37 -20.62 5.36
CA ASP A 22 -18.72 -19.40 4.63
C ASP A 22 -17.53 -18.81 3.83
N GLY A 23 -16.34 -19.44 3.90
CA GLY A 23 -15.11 -18.97 3.25
C GLY A 23 -13.93 -18.85 4.21
N CYS A 24 -12.92 -18.06 3.85
CA CYS A 24 -11.75 -17.82 4.70
C CYS A 24 -12.06 -16.81 5.82
N GLU A 25 -11.80 -17.22 7.06
CA GLU A 25 -11.71 -16.34 8.21
C GLU A 25 -10.25 -15.93 8.39
N CYS A 26 -9.91 -14.70 7.98
CA CYS A 26 -8.54 -14.20 7.99
C CYS A 26 -8.02 -13.96 9.41
N TYR A 27 -6.72 -14.20 9.61
CA TYR A 27 -6.02 -13.85 10.84
C TYR A 27 -5.88 -12.32 10.98
N GLU A 28 -5.54 -11.87 12.19
CA GLU A 28 -5.38 -10.45 12.48
C GLU A 28 -4.39 -9.81 11.51
N GLY A 29 -4.80 -8.69 10.90
CA GLY A 29 -4.00 -7.95 9.93
C GLY A 29 -4.17 -8.36 8.47
N PHE A 30 -4.82 -9.49 8.18
CA PHE A 30 -5.11 -9.95 6.82
C PHE A 30 -6.59 -9.76 6.46
N VAL A 31 -6.85 -9.44 5.20
CA VAL A 31 -8.17 -9.17 4.63
C VAL A 31 -8.27 -9.71 3.20
N GLY A 32 -9.49 -9.70 2.67
CA GLY A 32 -9.80 -10.22 1.34
C GLY A 32 -10.45 -11.60 1.40
N VAL A 33 -10.91 -12.09 0.25
CA VAL A 33 -11.60 -13.37 0.14
C VAL A 33 -10.66 -14.55 0.44
N GLU A 34 -9.39 -14.39 0.08
CA GLU A 34 -8.33 -15.39 0.23
C GLU A 34 -7.27 -14.96 1.27
N CYS A 35 -7.54 -13.91 2.06
CA CYS A 35 -6.60 -13.39 3.06
C CYS A 35 -5.22 -12.98 2.51
N ASP A 36 -5.15 -12.60 1.24
CA ASP A 36 -3.92 -12.23 0.53
C ASP A 36 -3.57 -10.73 0.67
N ALA A 37 -4.49 -9.91 1.17
CA ALA A 37 -4.27 -8.48 1.34
C ALA A 37 -4.06 -8.12 2.81
N CYS A 38 -3.29 -7.07 3.08
CA CYS A 38 -3.18 -6.50 4.42
C CYS A 38 -4.33 -5.53 4.72
N ALA A 39 -4.74 -5.47 5.99
CA ALA A 39 -5.67 -4.47 6.47
C ALA A 39 -5.09 -3.05 6.30
N GLU A 40 -5.95 -2.04 6.34
CA GLU A 40 -5.53 -0.64 6.18
C GLU A 40 -4.45 -0.26 7.20
N GLY A 41 -3.37 0.36 6.70
CA GLY A 41 -2.22 0.76 7.51
C GLY A 41 -1.22 -0.36 7.81
N LEU A 42 -1.47 -1.60 7.36
CA LEU A 42 -0.54 -2.72 7.49
C LEU A 42 0.09 -3.08 6.14
N VAL A 43 1.36 -3.45 6.19
CA VAL A 43 2.16 -3.92 5.05
C VAL A 43 3.12 -5.01 5.51
N GLY A 44 3.81 -5.64 4.57
CA GLY A 44 4.69 -6.77 4.85
C GLY A 44 4.09 -8.08 4.37
N SER A 45 4.97 -9.07 4.22
CA SER A 45 4.56 -10.44 3.87
C SER A 45 3.73 -11.09 4.97
N GLU A 46 3.83 -10.61 6.21
CA GLU A 46 3.05 -11.08 7.35
C GLU A 46 2.06 -10.01 7.87
N CYS A 47 1.86 -8.91 7.12
CA CYS A 47 1.02 -7.76 7.51
C CYS A 47 1.29 -7.26 8.94
N ASP A 48 2.53 -7.38 9.41
CA ASP A 48 2.99 -7.07 10.77
C ASP A 48 3.63 -5.68 10.87
N LYS A 49 3.96 -5.07 9.73
CA LYS A 49 4.53 -3.73 9.65
C LYS A 49 3.42 -2.71 9.47
N THR A 50 3.60 -1.53 10.04
CA THR A 50 2.68 -0.41 9.84
C THR A 50 3.27 0.55 8.83
N CYS A 51 2.43 1.03 7.92
CA CYS A 51 2.75 2.13 7.01
C CYS A 51 1.43 2.79 6.60
N ASP A 52 1.28 4.05 6.97
CA ASP A 52 0.18 4.89 6.57
C ASP A 52 0.64 5.84 5.47
N ALA A 53 0.05 5.76 4.28
CA ALA A 53 0.51 6.56 3.16
C ALA A 53 0.36 8.07 3.39
N GLU A 54 -0.63 8.49 4.19
CA GLU A 54 -0.87 9.90 4.52
C GLU A 54 0.16 10.43 5.53
N VAL A 55 0.53 9.60 6.52
CA VAL A 55 1.44 9.98 7.61
C VAL A 55 2.90 9.62 7.33
N ASP A 56 3.19 8.37 6.96
CA ASP A 56 4.54 7.84 6.73
C ASP A 56 5.08 8.19 5.34
N CYS A 57 4.20 8.38 4.34
CA CYS A 57 4.60 8.80 2.99
C CYS A 57 4.14 10.22 2.64
N SER A 58 3.82 11.04 3.65
CA SER A 58 3.40 12.45 3.51
C SER A 58 2.22 12.68 2.55
N GLY A 59 1.36 11.67 2.35
CA GLY A 59 0.28 11.67 1.34
C GLY A 59 0.78 11.74 -0.12
N SER A 60 2.09 11.69 -0.31
CA SER A 60 2.79 11.93 -1.57
C SER A 60 3.47 10.68 -2.12
N GLY A 61 3.14 9.52 -1.54
CA GLY A 61 3.61 8.23 -1.99
C GLY A 61 2.65 7.11 -1.58
N SER A 62 2.98 5.89 -1.97
CA SER A 62 2.27 4.68 -1.57
C SER A 62 3.20 3.77 -0.77
N CYS A 63 2.66 3.14 0.26
CA CYS A 63 3.40 2.16 1.05
C CYS A 63 3.70 0.89 0.23
N LEU A 64 4.96 0.49 0.23
CA LEU A 64 5.42 -0.77 -0.31
C LEU A 64 5.37 -1.86 0.75
N VAL A 65 5.47 -3.11 0.31
CA VAL A 65 5.49 -4.29 1.18
C VAL A 65 6.58 -4.23 2.26
N ASP A 66 7.71 -3.55 2.02
CA ASP A 66 8.77 -3.46 3.02
C ASP A 66 8.54 -2.36 4.08
N ALA A 67 7.40 -1.65 4.02
CA ALA A 67 7.11 -0.40 4.75
C ALA A 67 7.95 0.81 4.31
N SER A 68 8.48 0.77 3.08
CA SER A 68 9.10 1.92 2.43
C SER A 68 8.09 2.66 1.54
N CYS A 69 8.35 3.93 1.27
CA CYS A 69 7.48 4.75 0.43
C CYS A 69 7.90 4.71 -1.04
N HIS A 70 6.95 4.40 -1.90
CA HIS A 70 7.06 4.66 -3.34
C HIS A 70 6.51 6.05 -3.63
N CYS A 71 7.39 7.02 -3.81
CA CYS A 71 6.99 8.41 -4.04
C CYS A 71 6.34 8.61 -5.40
N PHE A 72 5.25 9.39 -5.42
CA PHE A 72 4.63 9.83 -6.65
C PHE A 72 5.58 10.74 -7.44
N PRO A 73 5.38 10.88 -8.76
CA PRO A 73 6.26 11.70 -9.60
C PRO A 73 6.42 13.13 -9.06
N GLY A 74 7.68 13.56 -8.93
CA GLY A 74 8.04 14.88 -8.42
C GLY A 74 8.13 14.99 -6.89
N HIS A 75 7.93 13.87 -6.18
CA HIS A 75 8.25 13.74 -4.76
C HIS A 75 9.43 12.80 -4.56
N SER A 76 10.19 13.05 -3.52
CA SER A 76 11.38 12.29 -3.14
C SER A 76 11.62 12.37 -1.64
N GLY A 77 12.63 11.64 -1.15
CA GLY A 77 12.87 11.47 0.28
C GLY A 77 12.44 10.10 0.78
N GLU A 78 12.75 9.82 2.04
CA GLU A 78 12.42 8.55 2.68
C GLU A 78 10.91 8.40 2.87
N HIS A 79 10.23 9.53 3.13
CA HIS A 79 8.80 9.65 3.39
C HIS A 79 8.09 10.50 2.32
N CYS A 80 8.71 10.65 1.15
CA CYS A 80 8.19 11.46 0.03
C CYS A 80 7.88 12.93 0.39
N GLU A 81 8.57 13.42 1.42
CA GLU A 81 8.39 14.75 1.99
C GLU A 81 9.10 15.85 1.19
N MET A 82 10.08 15.45 0.37
CA MET A 82 10.84 16.36 -0.48
C MET A 82 10.20 16.45 -1.85
N CYS A 83 10.40 17.60 -2.47
CA CYS A 83 9.99 17.84 -3.83
C CYS A 83 11.18 17.80 -4.75
N ASP A 84 11.08 16.98 -5.77
CA ASP A 84 12.08 16.95 -6.82
C ASP A 84 11.82 18.14 -7.77
N ALA A 85 12.53 19.24 -7.50
CA ALA A 85 12.43 20.51 -8.23
C ALA A 85 12.84 20.41 -9.72
N ASP A 86 13.35 19.26 -10.15
CA ASP A 86 13.68 18.96 -11.55
C ASP A 86 12.44 18.63 -12.41
N VAL A 87 11.26 18.47 -11.79
CA VAL A 87 9.97 18.43 -12.50
C VAL A 87 9.31 19.80 -12.42
N PHE A 88 9.23 20.50 -13.56
CA PHE A 88 8.46 21.74 -13.69
C PHE A 88 7.00 21.50 -13.26
N GLY A 89 6.67 21.83 -12.00
CA GLY A 89 5.31 21.86 -11.47
C GLY A 89 4.90 20.72 -10.52
N ALA A 90 5.81 20.07 -9.79
CA ALA A 90 5.43 19.10 -8.78
C ALA A 90 5.72 19.60 -7.36
N CYS A 91 4.66 19.57 -6.53
CA CYS A 91 4.49 20.06 -5.15
C CYS A 91 4.26 21.58 -4.97
N ASP A 92 3.25 22.13 -5.65
CA ASP A 92 2.80 23.47 -5.28
C ASP A 92 1.30 23.45 -4.95
N GLU A 93 0.99 23.50 -3.65
CA GLU A 93 -0.38 23.77 -3.17
C GLU A 93 -0.80 25.23 -3.46
N ASP A 94 0.17 26.10 -3.79
CA ASP A 94 0.03 27.50 -4.18
C ASP A 94 0.74 27.77 -5.53
N ALA A 95 0.52 26.91 -6.54
CA ALA A 95 1.03 27.09 -7.91
C ALA A 95 0.38 28.29 -8.61
N GLU A 96 0.15 29.39 -7.91
CA GLU A 96 -0.16 30.67 -8.48
C GLU A 96 1.14 31.24 -9.08
N THR A 97 1.34 30.81 -10.32
CA THR A 97 2.16 31.43 -11.35
C THR A 97 3.56 30.86 -11.56
N CYS A 98 3.61 29.91 -12.50
CA CYS A 98 4.65 29.95 -13.51
C CYS A 98 4.48 31.25 -14.33
N THR A 99 4.82 32.42 -13.78
CA THR A 99 4.97 33.62 -14.61
C THR A 99 6.25 33.44 -15.40
N SER A 100 6.07 32.99 -16.64
CA SER A 100 7.04 33.16 -17.71
C SER A 100 7.21 34.65 -18.03
N GLU A 101 7.77 35.42 -17.09
CA GLU A 101 8.29 36.76 -17.40
C GLU A 101 9.72 36.58 -17.92
N GLY A 102 9.81 35.97 -19.10
CA GLY A 102 11.00 36.00 -19.93
C GLY A 102 10.93 37.24 -20.83
N THR A 103 11.58 38.32 -20.40
CA THR A 103 11.93 39.46 -21.27
C THR A 103 13.16 39.14 -22.12
#